data_AF-A0A2V8UDN2-F1
#
_entry.id   AF-A0A2V8UDN2-F1
#
_cell.length_a   1.000
_cell.length_b   1.000
_cell.length_c   1.000
_cell.angle_alpha   90.00
_cell.angle_beta   90.00
_cell.angle_gamma   90.00
#
_symmetry.space_group_name_H-M   'P 1'
#
loop_
_entity.id
_entity.type
_entity.pdbx_description
1 polymer ?
#
loop_
_entity_poly.entity_id
_entity_poly.type
_entity_poly.pdbx_seq_one_letter_code
_entity_poly.pdbx_strand_id
1 'polypeptide(L)'
;MTGLLIVKAMLVSAVVLAFLATVGTIAYRITPTALEVLILGRVIRRLPLADIEEVHRRGALIHENWSSLKFWNSVTIRRRSGLLRHFVISPDDPDAFVVRLQDAVRQCAGGTSD
;
A
#
# COMPACT_ATOMS: atom_id res chain seq x y z
N MET A 1 -41.29 -12.51 -5.93
CA MET A 1 -40.22 -11.65 -6.51
C MET A 1 -39.51 -10.82 -5.43
N THR A 2 -40.22 -10.25 -4.45
CA THR A 2 -39.66 -9.42 -3.38
C THR A 2 -38.62 -10.12 -2.48
N GLY A 3 -38.87 -11.37 -2.06
CA GLY A 3 -37.93 -12.12 -1.21
C GLY A 3 -36.56 -12.38 -1.85
N LEU A 4 -36.53 -12.71 -3.15
CA LEU A 4 -35.27 -12.91 -3.88
C LEU A 4 -34.47 -11.61 -4.02
N LEU A 5 -35.15 -10.48 -4.21
CA LEU A 5 -34.51 -9.15 -4.27
C LEU A 5 -33.88 -8.78 -2.92
N ILE A 6 -34.57 -9.07 -1.81
CA ILE A 6 -34.04 -8.84 -0.46
C ILE A 6 -32.79 -9.68 -0.21
N VAL A 7 -32.82 -10.98 -0.53
CA VAL A 7 -31.66 -11.87 -0.36
C VAL A 7 -30.48 -11.41 -1.21
N LYS A 8 -30.71 -11.02 -2.47
CA LYS A 8 -29.65 -10.45 -3.34
C LYS A 8 -29.06 -9.17 -2.74
N ALA A 9 -29.91 -8.26 -2.27
CA ALA A 9 -29.47 -7.01 -1.66
C ALA A 9 -28.61 -7.28 -0.40
N MET A 10 -29.05 -8.19 0.48
CA MET A 10 -28.28 -8.58 1.66
C MET A 10 -26.93 -9.18 1.31
N LEU A 11 -26.87 -10.05 0.29
CA LEU A 11 -25.61 -10.63 -0.17
C LEU A 11 -24.64 -9.56 -0.70
N VAL A 12 -25.14 -8.64 -1.54
CA VAL A 12 -24.34 -7.52 -2.05
C VAL A 12 -23.83 -6.65 -0.90
N SER A 13 -24.70 -6.30 0.05
CA SER A 13 -24.30 -5.53 1.23
C SER A 13 -23.24 -6.25 2.07
N ALA A 14 -23.38 -7.56 2.29
CA ALA A 14 -22.40 -8.35 3.03
C ALA A 14 -21.03 -8.35 2.34
N VAL A 15 -21.00 -8.51 1.01
CA VAL A 15 -19.75 -8.46 0.22
C VAL A 15 -19.10 -7.07 0.30
N VAL A 16 -19.89 -6.00 0.18
CA VAL A 16 -19.38 -4.62 0.28
C VAL A 16 -18.82 -4.36 1.68
N LEU A 17 -19.53 -4.74 2.74
CA LEU A 17 -19.07 -4.55 4.12
C LEU A 17 -17.80 -5.37 4.40
N ALA A 18 -17.72 -6.62 3.95
CA ALA A 18 -16.53 -7.44 4.09
C ALA A 18 -15.34 -6.83 3.34
N PHE A 19 -15.56 -6.29 2.13
CA PHE A 19 -14.53 -5.59 1.37
C PHE A 19 -14.04 -4.34 2.11
N LEU A 20 -14.94 -3.48 2.58
CA LEU A 20 -14.60 -2.26 3.32
C LEU A 20 -13.85 -2.58 4.62
N ALA A 21 -14.29 -3.60 5.37
CA ALA A 21 -13.59 -4.06 6.56
C ALA A 21 -12.17 -4.53 6.24
N THR A 22 -11.99 -5.27 5.14
CA THR A 22 -10.69 -5.77 4.71
C THR A 22 -9.75 -4.63 4.30
N VAL A 23 -10.19 -3.72 3.42
CA VAL A 23 -9.40 -2.56 2.97
C VAL A 23 -9.10 -1.60 4.12
N GLY A 24 -10.01 -1.50 5.10
CA GLY A 24 -9.80 -0.73 6.33
C GLY A 24 -8.69 -1.26 7.23
N THR A 25 -8.24 -2.52 7.04
CA THR A 25 -7.13 -3.12 7.81
C THR A 25 -5.78 -3.04 7.12
N ILE A 26 -5.70 -2.37 5.96
CA ILE A 26 -4.44 -2.16 5.26
C ILE A 26 -3.50 -1.35 6.15
N ALA A 27 -2.35 -1.93 6.47
CA ALA A 27 -1.29 -1.30 7.24
C ALA A 27 0.04 -1.39 6.49
N TYR A 28 0.98 -0.52 6.84
CA TYR A 28 2.29 -0.43 6.19
C TYR A 28 3.38 -0.51 7.24
N ARG A 29 4.38 -1.35 6.98
CA ARG A 29 5.53 -1.53 7.88
C ARG A 29 6.82 -1.37 7.10
N ILE A 30 7.68 -0.46 7.56
CA ILE A 30 9.04 -0.34 7.06
C ILE A 30 9.91 -1.26 7.92
N THR A 31 10.59 -2.20 7.27
CA THR A 31 11.57 -3.11 7.88
C THR A 31 12.97 -2.71 7.41
N PRO A 32 14.06 -3.29 7.96
CA PRO A 32 15.42 -2.98 7.50
C PRO A 32 15.68 -3.26 6.01
N THR A 33 14.91 -4.15 5.38
CA THR A 33 15.15 -4.61 4.00
C THR A 33 13.99 -4.36 3.04
N ALA A 34 12.78 -4.13 3.55
CA ALA A 34 11.58 -3.97 2.72
C ALA A 34 10.52 -3.05 3.33
N LEU A 35 9.72 -2.45 2.45
CA LEU A 35 8.39 -1.96 2.77
C LEU A 35 7.39 -3.11 2.64
N GLU A 36 6.63 -3.39 3.70
CA GLU A 36 5.59 -4.41 3.72
C GLU A 36 4.20 -3.79 3.76
N VAL A 37 3.28 -4.34 2.97
CA VAL A 37 1.84 -4.07 3.03
C VAL A 37 1.18 -5.24 3.74
N LEU A 38 0.42 -4.93 4.78
CA LEU A 38 -0.28 -5.89 5.61
C LEU A 38 -1.79 -5.72 5.44
N ILE A 39 -2.51 -6.83 5.36
CA ILE A 39 -3.98 -6.88 5.44
C ILE A 39 -4.31 -7.84 6.57
N LEU A 40 -5.18 -7.44 7.50
CA LEU A 40 -5.52 -8.24 8.69
C LEU A 40 -4.26 -8.72 9.45
N GLY A 41 -3.21 -7.89 9.51
CA GLY A 41 -1.94 -8.20 10.16
C GLY A 41 -1.04 -9.20 9.42
N ARG A 42 -1.44 -9.70 8.24
CA ARG A 42 -0.63 -10.60 7.41
C ARG A 42 0.05 -9.83 6.30
N VAL A 43 1.33 -10.11 6.06
CA VAL A 43 2.08 -9.52 4.94
C VAL A 43 1.55 -10.08 3.63
N ILE A 44 0.94 -9.23 2.81
CA ILE A 44 0.40 -9.60 1.49
C ILE A 44 1.33 -9.18 0.37
N ARG A 45 2.07 -8.08 0.56
CA ARG A 45 3.02 -7.55 -0.42
C ARG A 45 4.29 -7.07 0.26
N ARG A 46 5.43 -7.34 -0.38
CA ARG A 46 6.74 -6.83 0.00
C ARG A 46 7.35 -6.06 -1.17
N LEU A 47 7.89 -4.88 -0.88
CA LEU A 47 8.67 -4.06 -1.79
C LEU A 47 10.09 -3.91 -1.21
N PRO A 48 11.11 -4.56 -1.81
CA PRO A 48 12.49 -4.42 -1.34
C PRO A 48 12.94 -2.96 -1.35
N LEU A 49 13.61 -2.50 -0.29
CA LEU A 49 14.11 -1.11 -0.24
C LEU A 49 15.15 -0.83 -1.32
N ALA A 50 15.96 -1.84 -1.68
CA ALA A 50 16.94 -1.75 -2.76
C ALA A 50 16.31 -1.50 -4.15
N ASP A 51 15.05 -1.90 -4.36
CA ASP A 51 14.32 -1.66 -5.61
C ASP A 51 13.64 -0.29 -5.63
N ILE A 52 13.64 0.46 -4.52
CA ILE A 52 13.08 1.81 -4.48
C ILE A 52 14.06 2.79 -5.15
N GLU A 53 13.55 3.49 -6.16
CA GLU A 53 14.25 4.56 -6.89
C GLU A 53 13.92 5.93 -6.28
N GLU A 54 12.63 6.19 -6.06
CA GLU A 54 12.14 7.49 -5.62
C GLU A 54 10.87 7.34 -4.77
N VAL A 55 10.63 8.28 -3.85
CA VAL A 55 9.40 8.35 -3.04
C VAL A 55 8.89 9.79 -3.10
N HIS A 56 7.63 9.97 -3.51
CA HIS A 56 7.02 11.29 -3.67
C HIS A 56 5.50 11.28 -3.45
N ARG A 57 4.91 12.46 -3.20
CA ARG A 57 3.46 12.64 -2.99
C ARG A 57 2.66 12.86 -4.28
N ARG A 58 3.32 12.89 -5.44
CA ARG A 58 2.66 13.06 -6.75
C ARG A 58 1.99 11.75 -7.17
N GLY A 59 0.80 11.83 -7.77
CA GLY A 59 0.13 10.67 -8.36
C GLY A 59 0.88 10.13 -9.58
N ALA A 60 0.56 8.90 -9.98
CA ALA A 60 1.03 8.27 -11.21
C ALA A 60 -0.16 7.69 -11.99
N LEU A 61 -0.15 7.84 -13.32
CA LEU A 61 -1.24 7.34 -14.17
C LEU A 61 -1.34 5.81 -14.18
N ILE A 62 -0.19 5.12 -14.20
CA ILE A 62 -0.10 3.66 -14.20
C ILE A 62 0.66 3.23 -12.96
N HIS A 63 -0.02 2.58 -12.02
CA HIS A 63 0.56 2.17 -10.75
C HIS A 63 -0.08 0.91 -10.19
N GLU A 64 0.68 0.19 -9.39
CA GLU A 64 0.20 -0.85 -8.50
C GLU A 64 -0.43 -0.17 -7.27
N ASN A 65 -1.74 -0.33 -7.07
CA ASN A 65 -2.48 0.36 -5.99
C ASN A 65 -2.61 -0.54 -4.75
N TRP A 66 -2.09 -0.05 -3.64
CA TRP A 66 -2.19 -0.63 -2.29
C TRP A 66 -2.69 0.40 -1.28
N SER A 67 -3.47 1.38 -1.75
CA SER A 67 -4.08 2.39 -0.88
C SER A 67 -5.17 1.77 -0.01
N SER A 68 -5.22 2.21 1.25
CA SER A 68 -6.35 2.03 2.14
C SER A 68 -7.50 2.95 1.75
N LEU A 69 -8.58 2.94 2.55
CA LEU A 69 -9.72 3.84 2.37
C LEU A 69 -9.34 5.34 2.38
N LYS A 70 -8.15 5.68 2.90
CA LYS A 70 -7.62 7.05 2.99
C LYS A 70 -6.82 7.44 1.74
N PHE A 71 -7.35 7.21 0.55
CA PHE A 71 -6.63 7.43 -0.72
C PHE A 71 -6.11 8.87 -0.94
N TRP A 72 -6.66 9.87 -0.23
CA TRP A 72 -6.16 11.24 -0.22
C TRP A 72 -4.77 11.38 0.42
N ASN A 73 -4.38 10.46 1.30
CA ASN A 73 -3.05 10.40 1.90
C ASN A 73 -2.06 9.59 1.05
N SER A 74 -2.20 9.63 -0.28
CA SER A 74 -1.38 8.81 -1.16
C SER A 74 0.10 9.19 -1.12
N VAL A 75 0.95 8.17 -1.14
CA VAL A 75 2.39 8.23 -1.33
C VAL A 75 2.71 7.30 -2.49
N THR A 76 3.38 7.84 -3.50
CA THR A 76 3.80 7.09 -4.67
C THR A 76 5.28 6.76 -4.53
N ILE A 77 5.59 5.50 -4.74
CA ILE A 77 6.93 4.94 -4.70
C ILE A 77 7.26 4.49 -6.11
N ARG A 78 8.36 4.98 -6.65
CA ARG A 78 8.89 4.55 -7.94
C ARG A 78 9.90 3.44 -7.72
N ARG A 79 9.75 2.37 -8.50
CA ARG A 79 10.61 1.18 -8.52
C ARG A 79 11.62 1.27 -9.65
N ARG A 80 12.83 0.77 -9.40
CA ARG A 80 13.88 0.62 -10.41
C ARG A 80 13.49 -0.41 -11.45
N SER A 81 12.78 -1.46 -11.04
CA SER A 81 12.44 -2.61 -11.88
C SER A 81 10.93 -2.92 -11.95
N GLY A 82 10.56 -3.84 -12.86
CA GLY A 82 9.19 -4.33 -13.03
C GLY A 82 8.35 -3.59 -14.09
N LEU A 83 7.23 -4.22 -14.47
CA LEU A 83 6.30 -3.72 -15.50
C LEU A 83 5.51 -2.48 -15.03
N LEU A 84 5.11 -2.46 -13.77
CA LEU A 84 4.46 -1.31 -13.14
C LEU A 84 5.51 -0.57 -12.30
N ARG A 85 6.10 0.51 -12.78
CA ARG A 85 7.16 1.17 -11.99
C ARG A 85 6.65 1.98 -10.81
N HIS A 86 5.36 2.28 -10.73
CA HIS A 86 4.79 3.03 -9.62
C HIS A 86 4.02 2.11 -8.68
N PHE A 87 4.17 2.36 -7.39
CA PHE A 87 3.56 1.64 -6.29
C PHE A 87 2.95 2.67 -5.35
N VAL A 88 1.63 2.66 -5.18
CA VAL A 88 0.91 3.68 -4.41
C VAL A 88 0.36 3.07 -3.14
N ILE A 89 0.63 3.74 -2.01
CA ILE A 89 0.10 3.42 -0.69
C ILE A 89 -0.54 4.66 -0.09
N SER A 90 -1.31 4.50 0.98
CA SER A 90 -1.91 5.64 1.71
C SER A 90 -1.75 5.52 3.23
N PRO A 91 -0.54 5.78 3.76
CA PRO A 91 -0.29 5.75 5.20
C PRO A 91 -1.09 6.83 5.96
N ASP A 92 -1.25 6.64 7.26
CA ASP A 92 -2.00 7.58 8.11
C ASP A 92 -1.37 8.98 8.17
N ASP A 93 -0.04 9.03 8.29
CA ASP A 93 0.77 10.24 8.24
C ASP A 93 1.74 10.16 7.06
N PRO A 94 1.35 10.66 5.88
CA PRO A 94 2.12 10.47 4.65
C PRO A 94 3.44 11.22 4.64
N ASP A 95 3.52 12.40 5.25
CA ASP A 95 4.74 13.21 5.19
C ASP A 95 5.81 12.63 6.13
N ALA A 96 5.43 12.24 7.36
CA ALA A 96 6.35 11.53 8.24
C ALA A 96 6.74 10.15 7.69
N PHE A 97 5.81 9.47 7.00
CA PHE A 97 6.10 8.19 6.36
C PHE A 97 7.14 8.31 5.25
N VAL A 98 7.03 9.34 4.40
CA VAL A 98 8.01 9.60 3.32
C VAL A 98 9.40 9.78 3.90
N VAL A 99 9.55 10.60 4.94
CA VAL A 99 10.85 10.83 5.59
C VAL A 99 11.44 9.51 6.12
N ARG A 100 10.67 8.74 6.90
CA ARG A 100 11.12 7.45 7.43
C ARG A 100 11.50 6.44 6.35
N LEU A 101 10.74 6.39 5.25
CA LEU A 101 11.03 5.48 4.14
C LEU A 101 12.31 5.89 3.40
N GLN A 102 12.50 7.18 3.14
CA GLN A 102 13.72 7.68 2.51
C GLN A 102 14.95 7.38 3.36
N ASP A 103 14.86 7.55 4.69
CA ASP A 103 15.96 7.23 5.60
C ASP A 103 16.27 5.73 5.60
N ALA A 104 15.25 4.86 5.63
CA ALA A 104 15.44 3.42 5.54
C ALA A 104 16.10 2.99 4.21
N VAL A 105 15.71 3.60 3.09
CA VAL A 105 16.32 3.34 1.77
C VAL A 105 17.79 3.74 1.77
N ARG A 106 18.14 4.90 2.33
CA ARG A 106 19.53 5.36 2.44
C ARG A 106 20.37 4.41 3.31
N GLN A 107 19.84 3.98 4.45
CA GLN A 107 20.52 3.03 5.33
C GLN A 107 20.76 1.68 4.65
N CYS A 108 19.76 1.17 3.90
CA CYS A 108 19.88 -0.06 3.13
C CYS A 108 20.96 0.05 2.04
N ALA A 109 21.07 1.19 1.36
CA ALA A 109 22.10 1.42 0.35
C ALA A 109 23.51 1.54 0.96
N GLY A 110 23.65 2.22 2.11
CA GLY A 110 24.94 2.38 2.80
C GLY A 110 25.46 1.09 3.42
N GLY A 111 24.59 0.25 3.96
CA GLY A 111 24.94 -1.02 4.62
C GLY A 111 25.33 -2.17 3.67
N THR A 112 25.34 -1.94 2.36
CA THR A 112 25.76 -2.96 1.35
C THR A 112 27.28 -2.88 1.06
N SER A 113 28.06 -2.12 1.85
CA SER A 113 29.49 -1.85 1.59
C SER A 113 30.47 -2.63 2.49
N ASP A 114 30.01 -3.61 3.26
CA ASP A 114 30.85 -4.51 4.09
C ASP A 114 30.93 -5.93 3.51
#